data_AF-A0A367ZAU6-F1
#
_entry.id   AF-A0A367ZAU6-F1
#
_cell.length_a   1.000
_cell.length_b   1.000
_cell.length_c   1.000
_cell.angle_alpha   90.00
_cell.angle_beta   90.00
_cell.angle_gamma   90.00
#
_symmetry.space_group_name_H-M   'P 1'
#
loop_
_entity.id
_entity.type
_entity.pdbx_description
1 polymer ?
#
loop_
_entity_poly.entity_id
_entity_poly.type
_entity_poly.pdbx_seq_one_letter_code
_entity_poly.pdbx_strand_id
1 'polypeptide(L)'
;MSEKGNDGGQFFTPREVIRAMVRVIGPKIGETVYDPGCGTGSFLAQAYEHMAGLHHEKISAPEQLDTLKRHTFYGRKKDNTISPIASANLILHGIDEPHIWHGNTLTGTEIYGGLFQDAPTLYEIPKLSKKSGHLPAAFLSGRHRL
;
A
#
# COMPACT_ATOMS: atom_id res chain seq x y z
N MET A 1 31.81 -10.91 -15.78
CA MET A 1 30.53 -10.44 -16.36
C MET A 1 29.52 -11.57 -16.20
N SER A 2 28.65 -11.52 -15.19
CA SER A 2 27.61 -12.53 -14.97
C SER A 2 26.25 -11.87 -15.14
N GLU A 3 25.68 -11.98 -16.33
CA GLU A 3 24.23 -11.96 -16.52
C GLU A 3 23.77 -13.43 -16.62
N LYS A 4 23.01 -13.88 -15.62
CA LYS A 4 22.18 -15.09 -15.71
C LYS A 4 20.89 -14.89 -14.92
N GLY A 5 19.91 -14.30 -15.62
CA GLY A 5 18.48 -14.69 -15.63
C GLY A 5 17.86 -15.33 -14.39
N ASN A 6 17.77 -14.59 -13.28
CA ASN A 6 16.76 -14.88 -12.27
C ASN A 6 16.17 -13.57 -11.74
N ASP A 7 15.27 -12.98 -12.53
CA ASP A 7 14.49 -11.79 -12.13
C ASP A 7 13.58 -12.06 -10.92
N GLY A 8 13.41 -13.33 -10.50
CA GLY A 8 12.63 -13.71 -9.32
C GLY A 8 13.21 -13.21 -7.99
N GLY A 9 14.52 -12.96 -7.92
CA GLY A 9 15.16 -12.43 -6.71
C GLY A 9 14.88 -10.95 -6.43
N GLN A 10 14.45 -10.20 -7.45
CA GLN A 10 14.23 -8.75 -7.36
C GLN A 10 12.96 -8.37 -6.58
N PHE A 11 12.13 -9.36 -6.23
CA PHE A 11 10.83 -9.17 -5.58
C PHE A 11 10.70 -9.92 -4.26
N PHE A 12 11.78 -10.57 -3.78
CA PHE A 12 11.73 -11.42 -2.61
C PHE A 12 12.52 -10.84 -1.44
N THR A 13 11.81 -10.38 -0.42
CA THR A 13 12.43 -10.10 0.89
C THR A 13 12.38 -11.37 1.73
N PRO A 14 13.49 -11.84 2.32
CA PRO A 14 13.49 -13.04 3.17
C PRO A 14 12.48 -12.91 4.33
N ARG A 15 11.71 -13.98 4.59
CA ARG A 15 10.62 -13.96 5.59
C ARG A 15 11.08 -13.53 6.99
N GLU A 16 12.29 -13.91 7.40
CA GLU A 16 12.83 -13.50 8.70
C GLU A 16 13.05 -12.00 8.83
N VAL A 17 13.45 -11.35 7.73
CA VAL A 17 13.64 -9.89 7.68
C VAL A 17 12.28 -9.21 7.81
N ILE A 18 11.28 -9.67 7.06
CA ILE A 18 9.91 -9.14 7.15
C ILE A 18 9.39 -9.26 8.58
N ARG A 19 9.50 -10.45 9.19
CA ARG A 19 9.07 -10.68 10.58
C ARG A 19 9.77 -9.78 11.57
N ALA A 20 11.10 -9.63 11.45
CA ALA A 20 11.86 -8.74 12.32
C ALA A 20 11.40 -7.28 12.17
N MET A 21 11.24 -6.80 10.94
CA MET A 21 10.81 -5.43 10.67
C MET A 21 9.39 -5.16 11.20
N VAL A 22 8.43 -6.03 10.92
CA VAL A 22 7.05 -5.88 11.41
C VAL A 22 7.01 -5.91 12.94
N ARG A 23 7.80 -6.76 13.61
CA ARG A 23 7.88 -6.77 15.07
C ARG A 23 8.45 -5.47 15.64
N VAL A 24 9.46 -4.88 14.99
CA VAL A 24 10.06 -3.61 15.44
C VAL A 24 9.11 -2.44 15.22
N ILE A 25 8.42 -2.40 14.08
CA ILE A 25 7.41 -1.38 13.78
C ILE A 25 6.21 -1.50 14.73
N GLY A 26 5.77 -2.73 15.01
CA GLY A 26 4.67 -3.02 15.94
C GLY A 26 3.33 -2.39 15.54
N PRO A 27 2.84 -2.61 14.30
CA PRO A 27 1.58 -2.01 13.85
C PRO A 27 0.39 -2.50 14.68
N LYS A 28 -0.59 -1.62 14.92
CA LYS A 28 -1.74 -1.86 15.80
C LYS A 28 -3.06 -1.75 15.06
N ILE A 29 -4.04 -2.58 15.44
CA ILE A 29 -5.39 -2.53 14.88
C ILE A 29 -5.95 -1.10 14.97
N GLY A 30 -6.50 -0.61 13.85
CA GLY A 30 -6.98 0.77 13.68
C GLY A 30 -5.98 1.70 12.99
N GLU A 31 -4.71 1.29 12.88
CA GLU A 31 -3.72 1.96 12.02
C GLU A 31 -3.83 1.47 10.57
N THR A 32 -3.26 2.24 9.64
CA THR A 32 -3.10 1.84 8.25
C THR A 32 -1.64 1.52 7.95
N VAL A 33 -1.42 0.56 7.03
CA VAL A 33 -0.10 0.11 6.61
C VAL A 33 0.02 0.29 5.10
N TYR A 34 1.08 0.99 4.67
CA TYR A 34 1.35 1.25 3.26
C TYR A 34 2.72 0.74 2.83
N ASP A 35 2.75 -0.04 1.75
CA ASP A 35 3.98 -0.49 1.10
C ASP A 35 4.09 0.06 -0.34
N PRO A 36 4.98 1.05 -0.59
CA PRO A 36 5.12 1.69 -1.91
C PRO A 36 5.78 0.79 -2.96
N GLY A 37 6.27 -0.39 -2.60
CA GLY A 37 6.97 -1.31 -3.49
C GLY A 37 6.62 -2.76 -3.19
N CYS A 38 5.32 -3.04 -2.97
CA CYS A 38 4.85 -4.18 -2.19
C CYS A 38 5.23 -5.58 -2.67
N GLY A 39 5.85 -5.73 -3.84
CA GLY A 39 6.18 -7.03 -4.42
C GLY A 39 4.93 -7.90 -4.46
N THR A 40 5.01 -9.13 -3.93
CA THR A 40 3.89 -10.07 -3.78
C THR A 40 3.04 -9.83 -2.52
N GLY A 41 3.24 -8.73 -1.80
CA GLY A 41 2.45 -8.34 -0.62
C GLY A 41 2.88 -8.98 0.70
N SER A 42 4.04 -9.63 0.78
CA SER A 42 4.44 -10.36 1.99
C SER A 42 4.61 -9.49 3.25
N PHE A 43 4.99 -8.21 3.11
CA PHE A 43 5.01 -7.28 4.24
C PHE A 43 3.61 -7.00 4.79
N LEU A 44 2.65 -6.75 3.91
CA LEU A 44 1.27 -6.46 4.28
C LEU A 44 0.59 -7.70 4.89
N ALA A 45 0.80 -8.88 4.31
CA ALA A 45 0.33 -10.15 4.89
C ALA A 45 0.93 -10.40 6.29
N GLN A 46 2.24 -10.17 6.46
CA GLN A 46 2.88 -10.36 7.75
C GLN A 46 2.40 -9.34 8.80
N ALA A 47 2.09 -8.11 8.39
CA ALA A 47 1.50 -7.09 9.25
C ALA A 47 0.08 -7.48 9.69
N TYR A 48 -0.75 -8.03 8.77
CA TYR A 48 -2.05 -8.61 9.12
C TYR A 48 -1.92 -9.70 10.19
N GLU A 49 -1.05 -10.68 9.99
CA GLU A 49 -0.82 -11.75 10.98
C GLU A 49 -0.32 -11.19 12.32
N HIS A 50 0.54 -10.17 12.29
CA HIS A 50 1.04 -9.54 13.52
C HIS A 50 -0.09 -8.84 14.30
N MET A 51 -0.96 -8.11 13.61
CA MET A 51 -2.06 -7.35 14.19
C MET A 51 -3.19 -8.25 14.67
N ALA A 52 -3.54 -9.28 13.90
CA ALA A 52 -4.56 -10.27 14.25
C ALA A 52 -4.09 -11.22 15.37
N GLY A 53 -2.82 -11.61 15.33
CA GLY A 53 -2.24 -12.65 16.19
C GLY A 53 -2.58 -14.08 15.74
N LEU A 54 -2.00 -15.06 16.45
CA LEU A 54 -2.31 -16.49 16.31
C LEU A 54 -3.79 -16.82 16.62
N HIS A 55 -4.55 -17.18 15.58
CA HIS A 55 -5.99 -17.46 15.69
C HIS A 55 -6.83 -16.25 16.10
N HIS A 56 -6.40 -15.04 15.72
CA HIS A 56 -7.14 -13.80 15.95
C HIS A 56 -7.28 -13.42 17.44
N GLU A 57 -6.38 -13.86 18.32
CA GLU A 57 -6.40 -13.61 19.77
C GLU A 57 -6.24 -12.13 20.14
N LYS A 58 -5.73 -11.28 19.23
CA LYS A 58 -5.61 -9.83 19.47
C LYS A 58 -6.85 -9.05 19.04
N ILE A 59 -7.81 -9.70 18.39
CA ILE A 59 -9.05 -9.07 17.94
C ILE A 59 -10.08 -9.18 19.06
N SER A 60 -10.52 -8.03 19.56
CA SER A 60 -11.46 -7.94 20.69
C SER A 60 -12.89 -7.66 20.27
N ALA A 61 -13.11 -7.18 19.04
CA ALA A 61 -14.43 -6.81 18.53
C ALA A 61 -14.59 -7.14 17.03
N PRO A 62 -15.80 -7.47 16.55
CA PRO A 62 -16.04 -7.72 15.12
C PRO A 62 -15.64 -6.55 14.21
N GLU A 63 -15.83 -5.32 14.66
CA GLU A 63 -15.51 -4.11 13.91
C GLU A 63 -14.00 -3.96 13.69
N GLN A 64 -13.18 -4.44 14.64
CA GLN A 64 -11.73 -4.47 14.50
C GLN A 64 -11.29 -5.45 13.42
N LEU A 65 -11.96 -6.61 13.33
CA LEU A 65 -11.68 -7.58 12.28
C LEU A 65 -12.06 -7.03 10.90
N ASP A 66 -13.23 -6.40 10.80
CA ASP A 66 -13.69 -5.79 9.54
C ASP A 66 -12.73 -4.68 9.09
N THR A 67 -12.36 -3.79 10.00
CA THR A 67 -11.36 -2.74 9.74
C THR A 67 -10.04 -3.34 9.26
N LEU A 68 -9.53 -4.35 9.95
CA LEU A 68 -8.26 -4.99 9.62
C LEU A 68 -8.32 -5.63 8.23
N LYS A 69 -9.43 -6.26 7.86
CA LYS A 69 -9.60 -6.97 6.59
C LYS A 69 -9.86 -6.06 5.39
N ARG A 70 -10.41 -4.86 5.62
CA ARG A 70 -10.91 -4.01 4.53
C ARG A 70 -10.30 -2.62 4.45
N HIS A 71 -9.76 -2.08 5.53
CA HIS A 71 -9.43 -0.66 5.63
C HIS A 71 -8.01 -0.41 6.14
N THR A 72 -7.19 -1.45 6.30
CA THR A 72 -5.84 -1.33 6.88
C THR A 72 -4.72 -1.39 5.85
N PHE A 73 -4.83 -2.21 4.80
CA PHE A 73 -3.67 -2.57 3.97
C PHE A 73 -3.68 -1.94 2.58
N TYR A 74 -2.65 -1.13 2.34
CA TYR A 74 -2.45 -0.39 1.10
C TYR A 74 -1.09 -0.73 0.49
N GLY A 75 -1.01 -0.81 -0.84
CA GLY A 75 0.25 -1.09 -1.50
C GLY A 75 0.30 -0.57 -2.92
N ARG A 76 1.51 -0.39 -3.45
CA ARG A 76 1.70 0.01 -4.84
C ARG A 76 2.75 -0.84 -5.50
N LYS A 77 2.45 -1.29 -6.72
CA LYS A 77 3.38 -2.09 -7.53
C LYS A 77 3.34 -1.62 -8.98
N LYS A 78 4.52 -1.42 -9.57
CA LYS A 78 4.66 -1.01 -10.99
C LYS A 78 4.55 -2.18 -11.97
N ASP A 79 4.88 -3.38 -11.52
CA ASP A 79 4.96 -4.55 -12.40
C ASP A 79 3.57 -5.16 -12.63
N ASN A 80 3.24 -5.32 -13.92
CA ASN A 80 1.94 -5.75 -14.39
C ASN A 80 1.62 -7.21 -14.02
N THR A 81 2.64 -8.05 -13.89
CA THR A 81 2.50 -9.47 -13.56
C THR A 81 2.45 -9.71 -12.05
N ILE A 82 3.14 -8.87 -11.29
CA ILE A 82 3.25 -9.03 -9.83
C ILE A 82 2.06 -8.40 -9.10
N SER A 83 1.47 -7.32 -9.61
CA SER A 83 0.34 -6.65 -8.94
C SER A 83 -0.86 -7.59 -8.69
N PRO A 84 -1.33 -8.41 -9.65
CA PRO A 84 -2.41 -9.36 -9.39
C PRO A 84 -2.02 -10.47 -8.40
N ILE A 85 -0.75 -10.92 -8.45
CA ILE A 85 -0.22 -11.93 -7.51
C ILE A 85 -0.24 -11.38 -6.08
N ALA A 86 0.11 -10.10 -5.90
CA ALA A 86 0.06 -9.43 -4.61
C ALA A 86 -1.35 -9.40 -4.05
N SER A 87 -2.34 -8.96 -4.84
CA SER A 87 -3.74 -8.95 -4.43
C SER A 87 -4.25 -10.34 -4.07
N ALA A 88 -3.97 -11.35 -4.91
CA ALA A 88 -4.36 -12.73 -4.64
C ALA A 88 -3.73 -13.27 -3.34
N ASN A 89 -2.44 -12.99 -3.11
CA ASN A 89 -1.76 -13.41 -1.90
C ASN A 89 -2.41 -12.81 -0.64
N LEU A 90 -2.78 -11.53 -0.67
CA LEU A 90 -3.43 -10.86 0.46
C LEU A 90 -4.83 -11.44 0.74
N ILE A 91 -5.61 -11.70 -0.30
CA ILE A 91 -6.92 -12.37 -0.17
C ILE A 91 -6.77 -13.75 0.46
N LEU A 92 -5.78 -14.54 0.02
CA LEU A 92 -5.51 -15.86 0.59
C LEU A 92 -5.04 -15.81 2.05
N HIS A 93 -4.43 -14.70 2.48
CA HIS A 93 -4.10 -14.44 3.88
C HIS A 93 -5.29 -13.92 4.71
N GLY A 94 -6.47 -13.73 4.11
CA GLY A 94 -7.70 -13.34 4.79
C GLY A 94 -7.98 -11.83 4.78
N ILE A 95 -7.24 -11.04 3.99
CA ILE A 95 -7.51 -9.63 3.74
C ILE A 95 -8.55 -9.55 2.62
N ASP A 96 -9.81 -9.30 2.97
CA ASP A 96 -10.95 -9.37 2.05
C ASP A 96 -10.89 -8.27 0.97
N GLU A 97 -10.37 -7.09 1.29
CA GLU A 97 -10.29 -5.95 0.37
C GLU A 97 -8.90 -5.31 0.38
N PRO A 98 -7.91 -5.89 -0.34
CA PRO A 98 -6.57 -5.34 -0.40
C PRO A 98 -6.48 -4.19 -1.41
N HIS A 99 -6.06 -3.01 -0.96
CA HIS A 99 -5.91 -1.82 -1.81
C HIS A 99 -4.54 -1.77 -2.50
N ILE A 100 -4.36 -2.59 -3.55
CA ILE A 100 -3.09 -2.66 -4.31
C ILE A 100 -3.17 -1.88 -5.63
N TRP A 101 -2.54 -0.71 -5.67
CA TRP A 101 -2.44 0.11 -6.88
C TRP A 101 -1.41 -0.42 -7.85
N HIS A 102 -1.85 -0.68 -9.09
CA HIS A 102 -0.94 -0.93 -10.19
C HIS A 102 -0.42 0.41 -10.76
N GLY A 103 0.81 0.77 -10.43
CA GLY A 103 1.38 2.04 -10.84
C GLY A 103 2.80 2.29 -10.33
N ASN A 104 3.43 3.32 -10.89
CA ASN A 104 4.74 3.77 -10.44
C ASN A 104 4.59 4.74 -9.27
N THR A 105 5.09 4.32 -8.12
CA THR A 105 5.04 5.08 -6.87
C THR A 105 5.76 6.43 -6.99
N LEU A 106 6.92 6.48 -7.65
CA LEU A 106 7.72 7.70 -7.77
C LEU A 106 7.08 8.76 -8.68
N THR A 107 6.35 8.33 -9.72
CA THR A 107 5.71 9.27 -10.66
C THR A 107 4.25 9.55 -10.32
N GLY A 108 3.66 8.83 -9.37
CA GLY A 108 2.23 8.85 -9.09
C GLY A 108 1.37 8.31 -10.23
N THR A 109 1.97 7.80 -11.32
CA THR A 109 1.23 7.31 -12.48
C THR A 109 0.58 5.97 -12.18
N GLU A 110 -0.73 5.90 -12.35
CA GLU A 110 -1.49 4.66 -12.29
C GLU A 110 -1.64 4.09 -13.69
N ILE A 111 -1.50 2.77 -13.81
CA ILE A 111 -1.67 2.07 -15.09
C ILE A 111 -3.14 1.63 -15.24
N TYR A 112 -3.82 1.33 -14.12
CA TYR A 112 -5.26 1.02 -14.07
C TYR A 112 -5.96 1.83 -12.97
N GLY A 113 -6.21 3.12 -13.20
CA GLY A 113 -6.79 4.03 -12.17
C GLY A 113 -8.29 3.84 -11.89
N GLY A 114 -9.00 3.02 -12.68
CA GLY A 114 -10.43 2.79 -12.49
C GLY A 114 -10.81 1.98 -11.24
N LEU A 115 -9.85 1.27 -10.64
CA LEU A 115 -10.08 0.38 -9.49
C LEU A 115 -10.05 1.10 -8.13
N PHE A 116 -9.77 2.42 -8.09
CA PHE A 116 -9.39 3.09 -6.84
C PHE A 116 -9.89 4.54 -6.68
N GLN A 117 -11.07 4.87 -7.19
CA GLN A 117 -11.62 6.23 -7.05
C GLN A 117 -11.83 6.68 -5.60
N ASP A 118 -11.89 5.76 -4.63
CA ASP A 118 -12.22 6.03 -3.22
C ASP A 118 -11.03 5.93 -2.24
N ALA A 119 -9.80 5.89 -2.75
CA ALA A 119 -8.59 5.82 -1.92
C ALA A 119 -8.35 7.10 -1.09
N PRO A 120 -7.95 7.01 0.19
CA PRO A 120 -7.58 8.19 0.97
C PRO A 120 -6.43 8.98 0.33
N THR A 121 -6.54 10.31 0.28
CA THR A 121 -5.55 11.24 -0.30
C THR A 121 -4.17 11.22 0.39
N LEU A 122 -4.03 10.48 1.50
CA LEU A 122 -2.81 10.41 2.30
C LEU A 122 -1.63 9.68 1.60
N TYR A 123 -1.88 8.97 0.49
CA TYR A 123 -0.86 8.21 -0.24
C TYR A 123 -0.39 8.86 -1.55
N GLU A 124 -0.81 10.10 -1.84
CA GLU A 124 -0.16 10.90 -2.87
C GLU A 124 1.26 11.29 -2.40
N ILE A 125 2.28 10.64 -2.95
CA ILE A 125 3.65 11.13 -2.79
C ILE A 125 3.71 12.55 -3.37
N PRO A 126 4.18 13.57 -2.62
CA PRO A 126 4.37 14.90 -3.17
C PRO A 126 5.22 14.78 -4.43
N LYS A 127 4.66 15.14 -5.58
CA LYS A 127 5.38 15.13 -6.87
C LYS A 127 6.72 15.81 -6.63
N LEU A 128 7.82 15.06 -6.74
CA LEU A 128 9.15 15.64 -6.64
C LEU A 128 9.22 16.71 -7.73
N SER A 129 9.15 17.97 -7.32
CA SER A 129 8.90 19.11 -8.20
C SER A 129 9.83 19.05 -9.41
N LYS A 130 9.26 18.92 -10.62
CA LYS A 130 9.90 19.53 -11.78
C LYS A 130 9.94 21.02 -11.48
N LYS A 131 11.10 21.54 -11.07
CA LYS A 131 11.38 22.96 -11.14
C LYS A 131 11.28 23.38 -12.61
N SER A 132 10.12 23.89 -13.01
CA SER A 132 9.97 24.75 -14.18
C SER A 132 9.01 25.85 -13.76
N GLY A 133 9.55 27.05 -13.60
CA GLY A 133 8.92 28.16 -12.90
C GLY A 133 7.64 28.67 -13.56
N HIS A 134 6.66 28.94 -12.72
CA HIS A 134 5.90 30.20 -12.66
C HIS A 134 5.10 30.18 -11.35
N LEU A 135 5.21 31.25 -10.56
CA LEU A 135 4.44 31.48 -9.33
C LEU A 135 2.97 31.82 -9.68
N PRO A 136 2.01 31.56 -8.79
CA PRO A 136 0.59 31.54 -9.12
C PRO A 136 -0.07 32.92 -9.02
N ALA A 137 -1.02 33.20 -9.91
CA ALA A 137 -1.97 34.29 -9.76
C ALA A 137 -3.35 33.71 -9.41
N ALA A 138 -4.06 34.39 -8.51
CA ALA A 138 -5.48 34.25 -8.17
C ALA A 138 -5.89 33.17 -7.15
N PHE A 139 -5.48 33.38 -5.89
CA PHE A 139 -6.37 33.17 -4.74
C PHE A 139 -6.80 34.55 -4.23
N LEU A 140 -7.72 35.22 -4.92
CA LEU A 140 -8.40 36.41 -4.40
C LEU A 140 -9.77 36.55 -5.08
N SER A 141 -10.79 36.75 -4.24
CA SER A 141 -12.16 37.16 -4.55
C SER A 141 -13.23 36.07 -4.76
N GLY A 142 -13.66 35.46 -3.65
CA GLY A 142 -15.08 35.21 -3.43
C GLY A 142 -15.63 36.20 -2.40
N ARG A 143 -16.46 37.17 -2.82
CA ARG A 143 -17.46 37.84 -1.98
C ARG A 143 -18.62 38.41 -2.83
N HIS A 144 -19.82 37.95 -2.49
CA HIS A 144 -21.13 38.64 -2.53
C HIS A 144 -21.48 39.62 -3.66
N ARG A 145 -22.61 39.33 -4.32
CA ARG A 145 -23.92 40.04 -4.21
C ARG A 145 -24.96 39.20 -4.99
N LEU A 146 -26.16 38.98 -4.46
CA LEU A 146 -27.40 39.67 -4.85
C LEU A 146 -27.48 39.92 -6.37
#